data_AF-A0A6M3MA25-F1
#
_entry.id   AF-A0A6M3MA25-F1
#
_cell.length_a   1.000
_cell.length_b   1.000
_cell.length_c   1.000
_cell.angle_alpha   90.00
_cell.angle_beta   90.00
_cell.angle_gamma   90.00
#
_symmetry.space_group_name_H-M   'P 1'
#
loop_
_entity.id
_entity.type
_entity.pdbx_description
1 polymer ?
#
loop_
_entity_poly.entity_id
_entity_poly.type
_entity_poly.pdbx_seq_one_letter_code
_entity_poly.pdbx_strand_id
1 'polypeptide(L)' 'MPRPRLTGKMTTSEAGRELGMGSKKFLRWLKRGVLPPPSFIDNNGVRYFDQGWLQDSKKILRIKGGST' A
#
# COMPACT_ATOMS: atom_id res chain seq x y z
N MET A 1 2.94 -14.67 -17.97
CA MET A 1 2.15 -15.16 -16.83
C MET A 1 1.27 -14.03 -16.30
N PRO A 2 -0.05 -14.05 -16.47
CA PRO A 2 -0.93 -13.14 -15.73
C PRO A 2 -0.83 -13.47 -14.24
N ARG A 3 -0.55 -12.46 -13.41
CA ARG A 3 -0.47 -12.66 -11.95
C ARG A 3 -1.86 -13.04 -11.44
N PRO A 4 -1.98 -14.06 -10.58
CA PRO A 4 -3.25 -14.38 -9.94
C PRO A 4 -3.81 -13.12 -9.28
N ARG A 5 -5.03 -12.73 -9.63
CA ARG A 5 -5.76 -11.72 -8.86
C ARG A 5 -6.10 -12.40 -7.55
N LEU A 6 -5.26 -12.22 -6.53
CA LEU A 6 -5.62 -12.57 -5.17
C LEU A 6 -6.81 -11.68 -4.82
N THR A 7 -8.02 -12.24 -4.91
CA THR A 7 -9.28 -11.55 -4.64
C THR A 7 -9.18 -10.91 -3.25
N GLY A 8 -9.07 -9.59 -3.20
CA GLY A 8 -8.96 -8.81 -1.96
C GLY A 8 -7.53 -8.51 -1.47
N LYS A 9 -6.47 -8.86 -2.20
CA LYS A 9 -5.09 -8.47 -1.87
C LYS A 9 -4.41 -7.76 -3.04
N MET A 10 -3.79 -6.63 -2.73
CA MET A 10 -3.06 -5.77 -3.65
C MET A 10 -1.56 -5.98 -3.48
N THR A 11 -0.83 -5.97 -4.58
CA THR A 11 0.63 -5.85 -4.57
C THR A 11 1.05 -4.40 -4.28
N THR A 12 2.34 -4.19 -3.99
CA THR A 12 2.93 -2.85 -3.78
C THR A 12 2.56 -1.86 -4.89
N SER A 13 2.57 -2.30 -6.15
CA SER A 13 2.25 -1.43 -7.29
C SER A 13 0.76 -1.08 -7.36
N GLU A 14 -0.12 -2.02 -7.03
CA GLU A 14 -1.58 -1.79 -7.02
C GLU A 14 -1.96 -0.87 -5.86
N ALA A 15 -1.45 -1.15 -4.65
CA ALA A 15 -1.66 -0.31 -3.48
C ALA A 15 -1.15 1.12 -3.70
N GLY A 16 0.01 1.28 -4.35
CA GLY A 16 0.52 2.61 -4.72
C GLY A 16 -0.40 3.37 -5.68
N ARG A 17 -0.93 2.69 -6.71
CA ARG A 17 -1.89 3.28 -7.66
C ARG A 17 -3.19 3.71 -6.98
N GLU A 18 -3.73 2.88 -6.10
CA GLU A 18 -4.96 3.17 -5.35
C GLU A 18 -4.83 4.34 -4.38
N LEU A 19 -3.61 4.62 -3.93
CA LEU A 19 -3.29 5.79 -3.11
C LEU A 19 -2.88 7.02 -3.95
N GLY A 20 -2.94 6.94 -5.28
CA GLY A 20 -2.48 8.02 -6.17
C GLY A 20 -1.00 8.35 -6.01
N MET A 21 -0.18 7.40 -5.55
CA MET A 21 1.24 7.59 -5.30
C MET A 21 2.12 6.93 -6.35
N GLY A 22 3.15 7.64 -6.79
CA GLY A 22 4.25 7.03 -7.52
C GLY A 22 4.99 5.99 -6.65
N SER A 23 5.42 4.89 -7.26
CA SER A 23 6.01 3.73 -6.56
C SER A 23 7.20 4.10 -5.66
N LYS A 24 8.04 5.05 -6.08
CA LYS A 24 9.17 5.55 -5.27
C LYS A 24 8.71 6.26 -3.99
N LYS A 25 7.63 7.06 -4.06
CA LYS A 25 7.06 7.77 -2.90
C LYS A 25 6.43 6.76 -1.94
N PHE A 26 5.66 5.82 -2.48
CA PHE A 26 5.03 4.74 -1.73
C PHE A 26 6.04 3.92 -0.92
N LEU A 27 7.09 3.41 -1.59
CA LEU A 27 8.15 2.62 -0.93
C LEU A 27 8.89 3.43 0.14
N ARG A 28 9.17 4.71 -0.12
CA ARG A 28 9.78 5.59 0.87
C ARG A 28 8.91 5.75 2.12
N TRP A 29 7.60 5.89 1.95
CA TRP A 29 6.66 6.07 3.05
C TRP A 29 6.49 4.80 3.87
N LEU A 30 6.43 3.64 3.23
CA LEU A 30 6.49 2.34 3.90
C LEU A 30 7.79 2.17 4.70
N LYS A 31 8.96 2.44 4.09
CA LYS A 31 10.26 2.33 4.77
C LYS A 31 10.38 3.28 5.97
N ARG A 32 9.72 4.44 5.92
CA ARG A 32 9.68 5.42 7.01
C ARG A 32 8.60 5.15 8.06
N GLY A 33 7.79 4.10 7.91
CA GLY A 33 6.68 3.79 8.82
C GLY A 33 5.53 4.81 8.79
N VAL A 34 5.43 5.62 7.73
CA VAL A 34 4.32 6.57 7.56
C VAL A 34 3.04 5.85 7.16
N LEU A 35 3.17 4.83 6.31
CA LEU A 35 2.07 3.93 5.97
C LEU A 35 2.15 2.69 6.88
N PRO A 36 1.01 2.01 7.12
CA PRO A 36 1.01 0.78 7.89
C PRO A 36 1.87 -0.29 7.21
N PRO A 37 2.40 -1.28 7.96
CA PRO A 37 3.11 -2.40 7.38
C PRO A 37 2.20 -3.21 6.43
N PRO A 38 2.76 -3.97 5.48
CA PRO A 38 1.96 -4.84 4.62
C PRO A 38 1.17 -5.86 5.45
N SER A 39 -0.07 -6.12 5.05
CA SER A 39 -0.94 -7.11 5.69
C SER A 39 -0.35 -8.52 5.67
N PHE A 40 0.38 -8.86 4.62
CA PHE A 40 1.00 -10.16 4.45
C PHE A 40 2.27 -10.05 3.62
N ILE A 41 3.28 -10.84 3.97
CA ILE A 41 4.49 -11.02 3.18
C ILE A 41 4.56 -12.51 2.84
N ASP A 42 4.64 -12.85 1.56
CA ASP A 42 4.80 -14.25 1.16
C ASP A 42 6.22 -14.76 1.39
N ASN A 43 6.41 -16.07 1.20
CA ASN A 43 7.72 -16.72 1.36
C ASN A 43 8.78 -16.22 0.38
N ASN A 44 8.39 -15.49 -0.67
CA ASN A 44 9.27 -14.88 -1.66
C ASN A 44 9.57 -13.41 -1.34
N GLY A 45 9.09 -12.87 -0.21
CA GLY A 45 9.26 -11.48 0.19
C GLY A 45 8.34 -10.48 -0.54
N VAL A 46 7.33 -10.98 -1.27
CA VAL A 46 6.33 -10.14 -1.93
C VAL A 46 5.33 -9.64 -0.89
N ARG A 47 5.16 -8.31 -0.89
CA ARG A 47 4.25 -7.60 0.03
C ARG A 47 2.86 -7.50 -0.55
N TYR A 48 1.88 -7.91 0.26
CA TYR A 48 0.47 -7.86 -0.04
C TYR A 48 -0.26 -6.97 0.95
N PHE A 49 -1.23 -6.21 0.44
CA PHE A 49 -2.00 -5.21 1.16
C PHE A 49 -3.48 -5.52 0.96
N ASP A 50 -4.25 -5.67 2.02
CA ASP A 50 -5.69 -5.89 1.91
C ASP A 50 -6.49 -4.57 1.85
N GLN A 51 -7.81 -4.71 1.74
CA GLN A 51 -8.73 -3.57 1.69
C GLN A 51 -8.71 -2.74 2.99
N GLY A 52 -8.53 -3.37 4.15
CA GLY A 52 -8.44 -2.67 5.45
C GLY A 52 -7.21 -1.78 5.50
N TRP A 53 -6.06 -2.31 5.06
CA TRP A 53 -4.82 -1.55 4.92
C TRP A 53 -5.01 -0.32 4.02
N LEU A 54 -5.75 -0.47 2.91
CA LEU A 54 -6.02 0.64 2.00
C LEU A 54 -6.86 1.73 2.67
N GLN A 55 -7.90 1.35 3.43
CA GLN A 55 -8.74 2.31 4.16
C GLN A 55 -7.93 3.10 5.19
N ASP A 56 -7.10 2.42 5.98
CA ASP A 56 -6.27 3.08 7.00
C ASP A 56 -5.21 3.98 6.37
N SER A 57 -4.60 3.53 5.28
CA SER A 57 -3.66 4.35 4.50
C SER A 57 -4.32 5.60 3.94
N LYS A 58 -5.55 5.50 3.40
CA LYS A 58 -6.32 6.68 2.93
C LYS A 58 -6.64 7.65 4.07
N LYS A 59 -6.98 7.16 5.28
CA LYS A 59 -7.19 8.01 6.47
C LYS A 59 -5.92 8.78 6.83
N ILE A 60 -4.76 8.11 6.88
CA ILE A 60 -3.46 8.75 7.16
C ILE A 60 -3.16 9.83 6.13
N LEU A 61 -3.42 9.57 4.85
CA LEU A 61 -3.21 10.56 3.78
C LEU A 61 -4.13 11.77 3.88
N ARG A 62 -5.39 11.55 4.26
CA ARG A 62 -6.33 12.65 4.48
C ARG A 62 -5.89 13.55 5.64
N ILE A 63 -5.41 12.97 6.73
CA ILE A 63 -4.89 13.72 7.89
C ILE A 63 -3.64 14.51 7.49
N LYS A 64 -2.73 13.88 6.74
CA LYS A 64 -1.44 14.49 6.38
C LYS A 64 -1.52 15.48 5.20
N GLY A 65 -2.56 15.39 4.38
CA GLY A 65 -2.84 16.29 3.25
C GLY A 65 -3.73 17.49 3.61
N GLY A 66 -4.25 17.57 4.84
CA GLY A 66 -5.05 18.68 5.35
C GLY A 66 -4.24 19.82 5.97
N SER A 67 -2.98 20.00 5.56
CA SER A 67 -2.13 21.13 5.96
C SER A 67 -1.72 21.92 4.72
N THR A 68 -2.70 22.60 4.12
CA THR A 68 -2.51 23.77 3.26
C THR A 68 -3.73 24.65 3.42
#